data_AF-A0A1H5ULD7-F1
#
_entry.id   AF-A0A1H5ULD7-F1
#
_cell.length_a   1.000
_cell.length_b   1.000
_cell.length_c   1.000
_cell.angle_alpha   90.00
_cell.angle_beta   90.00
_cell.angle_gamma   90.00
#
_symmetry.space_group_name_H-M   'P 1'
#
loop_
_entity.id
_entity.type
_entity.pdbx_description
1 polymer ?
#
loop_
_entity_poly.entity_id
_entity_poly.type
_entity_poly.pdbx_seq_one_letter_code
_entity_poly.pdbx_strand_id
1 'polypeptide(L)' 'MLRNNFINNLLNLKDVFVKNIVNGDDFVEFHVETKKKSHVCPSCGSTTSKVHDYRTQKIKDVPIQNKKTFIIL' A
#
# COMPACT_ATOMS: atom_id res chain seq x y z
N MET A 1 -26.02 4.17 -2.96
CA MET A 1 -25.16 4.79 -1.92
C MET A 1 -23.71 4.67 -2.36
N LEU A 2 -23.11 5.73 -2.90
CA LEU A 2 -21.70 5.75 -3.28
C LEU A 2 -20.84 5.90 -2.02
N ARG A 3 -20.20 4.81 -1.61
CA ARG A 3 -19.18 4.82 -0.57
C ARG A 3 -17.87 5.24 -1.24
N ASN A 4 -17.68 6.55 -1.41
CA ASN A 4 -16.43 7.07 -1.96
C ASN A 4 -15.33 6.82 -0.92
N ASN A 5 -14.35 5.98 -1.27
CA ASN A 5 -13.17 5.74 -0.44
C ASN A 5 -12.24 6.96 -0.52
N PHE A 6 -12.61 8.05 0.18
CA PHE A 6 -11.83 9.30 0.24
C PHE A 6 -10.43 9.13 0.85
N ILE A 7 -10.20 8.00 1.55
CA ILE A 7 -8.91 7.68 2.17
C ILE A 7 -7.81 7.51 1.10
N ASN A 8 -8.13 6.96 -0.07
CA ASN A 8 -7.18 6.89 -1.18
C ASN A 8 -6.77 8.30 -1.66
N ASN A 9 -7.71 9.25 -1.66
CA ASN A 9 -7.42 10.64 -2.03
C ASN A 9 -6.57 11.33 -0.95
N LEU A 10 -6.74 10.96 0.32
CA LEU A 10 -5.92 11.47 1.43
C LEU A 10 -4.45 11.08 1.27
N LEU A 11 -4.17 9.83 0.91
CA LEU A 11 -2.79 9.35 0.68
C LEU A 11 -2.21 9.84 -0.65
N ASN A 12 -3.07 10.21 -1.61
CA ASN A 12 -2.69 10.69 -2.94
C ASN A 12 -1.70 9.77 -3.69
N LEU A 13 -1.83 8.45 -3.49
CA LEU A 13 -1.00 7.43 -4.15
C LEU A 13 -1.75 6.83 -5.35
N LYS A 14 -1.10 6.77 -6.52
CA LYS A 14 -1.69 6.15 -7.73
C LYS A 14 -1.70 4.63 -7.62
N ASP A 15 -2.78 4.01 -8.07
CA ASP A 15 -2.97 2.55 -8.13
C ASP A 15 -2.89 1.80 -6.78
N VAL A 16 -3.03 2.52 -5.65
CA VAL A 16 -3.01 1.95 -4.30
C VAL A 16 -4.42 1.90 -3.73
N PHE A 17 -4.78 0.80 -3.07
CA PHE A 17 -6.07 0.63 -2.39
C PHE A 17 -5.84 0.37 -0.91
N VAL A 18 -6.38 1.23 -0.04
CA VAL A 18 -6.35 0.99 1.40
C VAL A 18 -7.31 -0.14 1.74
N LYS A 19 -6.78 -1.23 2.32
CA LYS A 19 -7.55 -2.37 2.82
C LYS A 19 -7.97 -2.21 4.26
N ASN A 20 -7.04 -1.72 5.08
CA ASN A 20 -7.27 -1.57 6.52
C ASN A 20 -6.50 -0.38 7.06
N ILE A 21 -6.99 0.18 8.16
CA ILE A 21 -6.34 1.25 8.91
C ILE A 21 -6.31 0.84 10.37
N VAL A 22 -5.12 0.79 10.94
CA VAL A 22 -4.92 0.58 12.38
C VAL A 22 -4.59 1.93 12.99
N ASN A 23 -5.45 2.39 13.91
CA ASN A 23 -5.24 3.63 14.65
C ASN A 23 -4.92 3.26 16.09
N GLY A 24 -3.63 3.30 16.44
CA GLY A 24 -3.17 3.16 17.82
C GLY A 24 -3.08 4.51 18.51
N ASP A 25 -2.64 4.54 19.76
CA ASP A 25 -2.54 5.79 20.54
C ASP A 25 -1.49 6.73 19.93
N ASP A 26 -0.30 6.20 19.61
CA ASP A 26 0.84 6.99 19.10
C ASP A 26 1.10 6.82 17.59
N PHE A 27 0.34 5.97 16.91
CA PHE A 27 0.61 5.62 15.52
C PHE A 27 -0.64 5.39 14.68
N VAL A 28 -0.48 5.55 13.37
CA VAL A 28 -1.47 5.17 12.37
C VAL A 28 -0.79 4.31 11.31
N GLU A 29 -1.33 3.12 11.04
CA GLU A 29 -0.84 2.22 9.99
C GLU A 29 -1.90 2.07 8.90
N PHE A 30 -1.51 2.38 7.66
CA PHE A 30 -2.30 2.15 6.48
C PHE A 30 -1.86 0.86 5.81
N HIS A 31 -2.70 -0.17 5.86
CA HIS A 31 -2.47 -1.39 5.11
C HIS A 31 -3.02 -1.21 3.72
N VAL A 32 -2.13 -1.18 2.75
CA VAL A 32 -2.44 -0.90 1.36
C VAL A 32 -2.09 -2.08 0.48
N GLU A 33 -2.81 -2.20 -0.63
CA GLU A 33 -2.48 -3.14 -1.69
C GLU A 33 -2.41 -2.45 -3.04
N THR A 34 -1.44 -2.88 -3.84
CA THR A 34 -1.31 -2.51 -5.25
C THR A 34 -1.82 -3.64 -6.14
N LYS A 35 -2.44 -3.29 -7.26
CA LYS A 35 -2.77 -4.28 -8.30
C LYS A 35 -1.49 -4.94 -8.80
N LYS A 36 -1.46 -6.28 -8.82
CA LYS A 36 -0.36 -7.05 -9.40
C LYS A 36 -0.21 -6.69 -10.88
N LYS A 37 0.93 -6.12 -11.25
CA LYS A 37 1.28 -5.87 -12.65
C LYS A 37 2.14 -7.03 -13.14
N SER A 38 2.01 -7.40 -14.41
CA SER A 38 2.90 -8.40 -15.01
C SER A 38 4.28 -7.79 -15.15
N HIS A 39 5.31 -8.55 -14.80
CA HIS A 39 6.70 -8.13 -14.90
C HIS A 39 7.47 -9.04 -15.86
N VAL A 40 8.52 -8.49 -16.46
CA VAL A 40 9.43 -9.28 -17.29
C VAL A 40 10.44 -9.94 -16.37
N CYS A 41 10.55 -11.27 -16.46
CA CYS A 41 11.53 -12.02 -15.70
C CYS A 41 12.95 -11.64 -16.15
N PRO A 42 13.84 -11.15 -15.26
CA PRO A 42 15.19 -10.78 -15.66
C PRO A 42 16.06 -11.98 -16.06
N SER A 43 15.67 -13.21 -15.69
CA SER A 43 16.42 -14.43 -16.01
C SER A 43 16.02 -15.03 -17.38
N CYS A 44 14.73 -15.10 -17.69
CA CYS A 44 14.25 -15.77 -18.92
C CYS A 44 13.50 -14.87 -19.90
N GLY A 45 13.31 -13.58 -19.58
CA GLY A 45 12.65 -12.60 -20.46
C GLY A 45 11.14 -12.81 -20.65
N SER A 46 10.54 -13.83 -20.02
CA SER A 46 9.10 -14.05 -20.14
C SER A 46 8.30 -13.11 -19.25
N THR A 47 7.13 -12.69 -19.74
CA THR A 47 6.18 -11.92 -18.95
C THR A 47 5.50 -12.85 -17.96
N THR A 48 5.68 -12.61 -16.67
CA THR A 48 5.08 -13.40 -15.60
C THR A 48 4.40 -12.50 -14.58
N SER A 49 3.24 -12.95 -14.10
CA SER A 49 2.59 -12.43 -12.90
C SER A 49 2.93 -13.25 -11.65
N LYS A 50 3.67 -14.35 -11.81
CA LYS A 50 4.16 -15.19 -10.71
C LYS A 50 5.42 -14.56 -10.14
N VAL A 51 5.25 -13.89 -9.01
CA VAL A 51 6.34 -13.40 -8.16
C VAL A 51 6.76 -14.53 -7.23
N HIS A 52 8.07 -14.78 -7.13
CA HIS A 52 8.61 -15.84 -6.28
C HIS A 52 8.45 -15.55 -4.80
N ASP A 53 8.63 -14.29 -4.39
CA ASP A 53 8.60 -13.89 -3.00
C ASP A 53 7.86 -12.55 -2.84
N TYR A 54 6.89 -12.52 -1.92
CA TYR A 54 6.18 -11.30 -1.56
C TYR A 54 6.73 -10.85 -0.20
N ARG A 55 7.24 -9.62 -0.15
CA ARG A 55 7.72 -9.04 1.09
C ARG A 55 6.86 -7.85 1.47
N THR A 56 6.39 -7.86 2.71
CA THR A 56 5.72 -6.71 3.28
C THR A 56 6.74 -5.59 3.55
N GLN A 57 6.46 -4.40 3.03
CA GLN A 57 7.28 -3.21 3.21
C GLN A 57 6.58 -2.24 4.16
N LYS A 58 7.28 -1.84 5.23
CA LYS A 58 6.82 -0.78 6.14
C LYS A 58 7.53 0.52 5.82
N ILE A 59 6.79 1.49 5.30
CA ILE A 59 7.28 2.80 4.88
C ILE A 59 6.82 3.82 5.92
N LYS A 60 7.74 4.68 6.39
CA LYS A 60 7.39 5.78 7.29
C LYS A 60 6.90 6.97 6.47
N ASP A 61 5.78 7.55 6.88
CA ASP A 61 5.17 8.70 6.22
C ASP A 61 5.10 9.91 7.17
N VAL A 62 4.63 11.05 6.66
CA VAL A 62 4.40 12.28 7.41
C VAL A 62 3.42 12.01 8.56
N PRO A 63 3.70 12.49 9.79
CA PRO A 63 2.79 12.31 10.92
C PRO A 63 1.39 12.87 10.66
N ILE A 64 0.36 12.04 10.84
CA ILE A 64 -1.05 12.43 10.75
C ILE A 64 -1.59 12.55 12.17
N GLN A 65 -2.23 13.68 12.50
CA GLN A 65 -2.81 13.95 13.82
C GLN A 65 -1.78 13.80 14.97
N ASN A 66 -0.54 14.26 14.75
CA ASN A 66 0.59 14.10 15.67
C ASN A 66 0.99 12.65 15.99
N LYS A 67 0.44 11.66 15.29
CA LYS A 67 0.80 10.25 15.42
C LYS A 67 1.82 9.86 14.37
N LYS A 68 2.69 8.90 14.70
CA LYS A 68 3.63 8.31 13.74
C LYS A 68 2.85 7.56 12.66
N THR A 69 3.03 7.93 11.41
CA THR A 69 2.29 7.31 10.32
C THR A 69 3.16 6.33 9.55
N PHE A 70 2.60 5.17 9.25
CA PHE A 70 3.25 4.16 8.43
C PHE A 70 2.30 3.64 7.35
N ILE A 71 2.88 3.29 6.22
CA ILE A 71 2.21 2.62 5.11
C ILE A 71 2.82 1.22 5.02
N ILE A 72 1.96 0.21 5.02
CA ILE A 72 2.32 -1.21 4.97
C ILE A 72 1.82 -1.77 3.64
N LEU A 73 2.75 -2.18 2.77
CA LEU A 73 2.49 -2.65 1.40
C LEU A 73 2.96 -4.09 1.20
#